data_AF-A0A7C2YR81-F1
#
_entry.id   AF-A0A7C2YR81-F1
#
_cell.length_a   1.000
_cell.length_b   1.000
_cell.length_c   1.000
_cell.angle_alpha   90.00
_cell.angle_beta   90.00
_cell.angle_gamma   90.00
#
_symmetry.space_group_name_H-M   'P 1'
#
loop_
_entity.id
_entity.type
_entity.pdbx_description
1 polymer ?
#
loop_
_entity_poly.entity_id
_entity_poly.type
_entity_poly.pdbx_seq_one_letter_code
_entity_poly.pdbx_strand_id
1 'polypeptide(L)'
;MSLLGWSIGGLCFGVGLAAALMARARAPMFPSFALPLVWLLALVAFSLTLPSEPTPYFREGGVLGWGVLTATGLWLVGAFVGSRLGWEWLGALLPMGAPVLALLLARNDLLPALWGVGIATGLMWTLLGRAWASVSGVALSVLALSWTTGLAPIAGAPLWFGVCVAGAGLVAFGLATLLARMGRAGWRYSYILLFGGFALTAVGYRLAGSDAPWLQLTLMTLLAATLARGLSGSELWSRYALLVWVGLLASAFATMRGYGVAACALMASLHALVMSHREFTATTDHENALYTAGALLLTSVLGFRLFTLSYPLQVPRADLYLYFTLLAFLIALIGLGALGLWWSQRGEGSPLWRSLLAGFWAIAAPLALTAVFTERAAAGWSVGALSASLSAYLYGNRLFGWLAPLAMLGLIILLPLGNLAATVADMPRAVRLSVAIGLAVAAVLTALVIAVADREPKA
;
A
#
# COMPACT_ATOMS: atom_id res chain seq x y z
N MET A 1 -23.41 1.09 9.45
CA MET A 1 -22.66 2.38 9.49
C MET A 1 -23.56 3.54 9.92
N SER A 2 -23.09 4.48 10.76
CA SER A 2 -23.90 5.61 11.25
C SER A 2 -23.98 6.77 10.25
N LEU A 3 -25.03 7.61 10.34
CA LEU A 3 -25.17 8.84 9.55
C LEU A 3 -23.97 9.79 9.73
N LEU A 4 -23.43 9.85 10.96
CA LEU A 4 -22.24 10.64 11.29
C LEU A 4 -20.99 10.11 10.55
N GLY A 5 -20.86 8.79 10.38
CA GLY A 5 -19.79 8.22 9.57
C GLY A 5 -19.89 8.70 8.12
N TRP A 6 -21.06 8.59 7.50
CA TRP A 6 -21.30 9.02 6.13
C TRP A 6 -21.12 10.52 5.92
N SER A 7 -21.54 11.37 6.86
CA SER A 7 -21.33 12.81 6.77
C SER A 7 -19.84 13.17 6.82
N ILE A 8 -19.06 12.52 7.69
CA ILE A 8 -17.60 12.68 7.73
C ILE A 8 -16.96 12.22 6.42
N GLY A 9 -17.40 11.09 5.85
CA GLY A 9 -16.92 10.61 4.56
C GLY A 9 -17.21 11.58 3.42
N GLY A 10 -18.43 12.12 3.35
CA GLY A 10 -18.82 13.15 2.40
C GLY A 10 -18.04 14.44 2.57
N LEU A 11 -17.78 14.88 3.81
CA LEU A 11 -16.96 16.04 4.11
C LEU A 11 -15.51 15.85 3.65
N CYS A 12 -14.87 14.73 4.00
CA CYS A 12 -13.52 14.41 3.55
C CYS A 12 -13.42 14.44 2.01
N PHE A 13 -14.37 13.79 1.33
CA PHE A 13 -14.39 13.72 -0.13
C PHE A 13 -14.65 15.08 -0.79
N GLY A 14 -15.58 15.87 -0.25
CA GLY A 14 -15.91 17.21 -0.74
C GLY A 14 -14.76 18.22 -0.54
N VAL A 15 -14.10 18.19 0.61
CA VAL A 15 -12.89 19.01 0.84
C VAL A 15 -11.74 18.55 -0.06
N GLY A 16 -11.59 17.25 -0.29
CA GLY A 16 -10.64 16.71 -1.27
C GLY A 16 -10.90 17.20 -2.69
N LEU A 17 -12.16 17.28 -3.13
CA LEU A 17 -12.53 17.87 -4.42
C LEU A 17 -12.14 19.34 -4.48
N ALA A 18 -12.48 20.11 -3.45
CA ALA A 18 -12.09 21.53 -3.39
C ALA A 18 -10.56 21.69 -3.49
N ALA A 19 -9.79 20.87 -2.78
CA ALA A 19 -8.34 20.86 -2.87
C ALA A 19 -7.83 20.51 -4.28
N ALA A 20 -8.43 19.52 -4.96
CA ALA A 20 -8.09 19.16 -6.33
C ALA A 20 -8.41 20.29 -7.33
N LEU A 21 -9.56 20.96 -7.16
CA LEU A 21 -9.95 22.10 -8.00
C LEU A 21 -9.06 23.33 -7.75
N MET A 22 -8.72 23.62 -6.49
CA MET A 22 -7.79 24.69 -6.15
C MET A 22 -6.37 24.42 -6.68
N ALA A 23 -5.93 23.16 -6.63
CA ALA A 23 -4.65 22.75 -7.20
C ALA A 23 -4.58 22.98 -8.72
N ARG A 24 -5.71 22.79 -9.42
CA ARG A 24 -5.86 23.08 -10.86
C ARG A 24 -5.88 24.58 -11.15
N ALA A 25 -6.60 25.36 -10.35
CA ALA A 25 -6.73 26.81 -10.55
C ALA A 25 -5.43 27.58 -10.31
N ARG A 26 -4.57 27.12 -9.39
CA ARG A 26 -3.39 27.87 -8.94
C ARG A 26 -2.08 27.58 -9.71
N ALA A 27 -1.95 26.49 -10.46
CA ALA A 27 -0.80 26.29 -11.37
C ALA A 27 -0.92 25.04 -12.27
N PRO A 28 -0.55 25.13 -13.57
CA PRO A 28 -0.57 23.99 -14.50
C PRO A 28 0.56 22.96 -14.32
N MET A 29 1.57 23.21 -13.48
CA MET A 29 2.81 22.39 -13.39
C MET A 29 2.77 21.15 -12.46
N PHE A 30 1.83 21.05 -11.52
CA PHE A 30 1.55 19.74 -10.88
C PHE A 30 0.69 18.95 -11.88
N PRO A 31 0.64 17.61 -11.92
CA PRO A 31 -0.25 16.90 -12.85
C PRO A 31 -1.71 17.26 -12.55
N SER A 32 -2.15 18.37 -13.12
CA SER A 32 -3.35 19.14 -12.79
C SER A 32 -4.60 18.38 -13.22
N PHE A 33 -4.41 17.42 -14.13
CA PHE A 33 -5.38 16.42 -14.55
C PHE A 33 -5.40 15.15 -13.68
N ALA A 34 -4.33 14.82 -12.94
CA ALA A 34 -4.28 13.59 -12.16
C ALA A 34 -5.21 13.66 -10.94
N LEU A 35 -5.23 14.77 -10.19
CA LEU A 35 -6.08 14.88 -8.98
C LEU A 35 -7.58 14.82 -9.29
N PRO A 36 -8.13 15.55 -10.30
CA PRO A 36 -9.53 15.40 -10.69
C PRO A 36 -9.84 14.01 -11.29
N LEU A 37 -8.91 13.42 -12.03
CA LEU A 37 -9.06 12.06 -12.56
C LEU A 37 -9.11 11.02 -11.44
N VAL A 38 -8.24 11.12 -10.43
CA VAL A 38 -8.29 10.22 -9.26
C VAL A 38 -9.61 10.39 -8.53
N TRP A 39 -10.09 11.62 -8.40
CA TRP A 39 -11.40 11.90 -7.82
C TRP A 39 -12.54 11.21 -8.59
N LEU A 40 -12.52 11.31 -9.93
CA LEU A 40 -13.50 10.62 -10.79
C LEU A 40 -13.41 9.10 -10.66
N LEU A 41 -12.19 8.53 -10.66
CA LEU A 41 -11.98 7.09 -10.50
C LEU A 41 -12.44 6.60 -9.13
N ALA A 42 -12.22 7.38 -8.08
CA ALA A 42 -12.72 7.08 -6.75
C ALA A 42 -14.25 7.16 -6.69
N LEU A 43 -14.86 8.12 -7.40
CA LEU A 43 -16.32 8.20 -7.53
C LEU A 43 -16.88 7.01 -8.29
N VAL A 44 -16.21 6.56 -9.35
CA VAL A 44 -16.57 5.32 -10.07
C VAL A 44 -16.43 4.12 -9.14
N ALA A 45 -15.29 3.96 -8.47
CA ALA A 45 -15.07 2.88 -7.50
C ALA A 45 -16.12 2.91 -6.39
N PHE A 46 -16.47 4.08 -5.88
CA PHE A 46 -17.57 4.25 -4.93
C PHE A 46 -18.92 3.86 -5.53
N SER A 47 -19.25 4.31 -6.73
CA SER A 47 -20.52 3.97 -7.38
C SER A 47 -20.67 2.47 -7.61
N LEU A 48 -19.56 1.77 -7.90
CA LEU A 48 -19.52 0.31 -8.03
C LEU A 48 -19.73 -0.42 -6.69
N THR A 49 -19.66 0.28 -5.56
CA THR A 49 -19.96 -0.26 -4.23
C THR A 49 -21.40 0.00 -3.79
N LEU A 50 -22.16 0.78 -4.56
CA LEU A 50 -23.58 0.99 -4.31
C LEU A 50 -24.38 -0.24 -4.79
N PRO A 51 -25.40 -0.67 -4.01
CA PRO A 51 -26.26 -1.79 -4.43
C PRO A 51 -27.01 -1.44 -5.71
N SER A 52 -27.17 -2.42 -6.60
CA SER A 52 -27.88 -2.29 -7.89
C SER A 52 -29.41 -2.23 -7.75
N GLU A 53 -29.95 -2.61 -6.58
CA GLU A 53 -31.38 -2.53 -6.28
C GLU A 53 -31.65 -1.52 -5.15
N PRO A 54 -32.71 -0.71 -5.24
CA PRO A 54 -33.08 0.27 -4.21
C PRO A 54 -33.70 -0.46 -3.01
N THR A 55 -32.87 -1.12 -2.20
CA THR A 55 -33.32 -1.62 -0.90
C THR A 55 -33.36 -0.45 0.10
N PRO A 56 -34.43 -0.31 0.91
CA PRO A 56 -34.37 0.59 2.04
C PRO A 56 -33.30 0.03 2.98
N TYR A 57 -32.49 0.90 3.57
CA TYR A 57 -31.34 0.61 4.44
C TYR A 57 -29.99 0.39 3.72
N PHE A 58 -29.08 1.33 3.99
CA PHE A 58 -27.63 1.22 3.80
C PHE A 58 -27.08 -0.04 4.49
N ARG A 59 -27.09 -1.20 3.82
CA ARG A 59 -26.40 -2.43 4.26
C ARG A 59 -25.06 -2.62 3.53
N GLU A 60 -24.30 -3.60 4.02
CA GLU A 60 -22.85 -3.91 3.98
C GLU A 60 -22.01 -3.68 2.70
N GLY A 61 -22.57 -3.24 1.56
CA GLY A 61 -21.78 -2.72 0.43
C GLY A 61 -21.22 -1.31 0.67
N GLY A 62 -21.89 -0.51 1.50
CA GLY A 62 -21.57 0.90 1.69
C GLY A 62 -20.29 1.20 2.49
N VAL A 63 -19.81 0.28 3.33
CA VAL A 63 -18.67 0.56 4.22
C VAL A 63 -17.33 0.54 3.48
N LEU A 64 -17.20 -0.33 2.47
CA LEU A 64 -16.05 -0.33 1.56
C LEU A 64 -16.02 0.97 0.76
N GLY A 65 -17.16 1.36 0.17
CA GLY A 65 -17.31 2.63 -0.52
C GLY A 65 -16.99 3.84 0.36
N TRP A 66 -17.44 3.83 1.61
CA TRP A 66 -17.09 4.86 2.59
C TRP A 66 -15.58 4.95 2.84
N GLY A 67 -14.90 3.79 2.95
CA GLY A 67 -13.44 3.72 3.09
C GLY A 67 -12.72 4.34 1.89
N VAL A 68 -13.21 4.10 0.67
CA VAL A 68 -12.70 4.73 -0.56
C VAL A 68 -12.88 6.25 -0.50
N LEU A 69 -14.10 6.74 -0.20
CA LEU A 69 -14.40 8.17 -0.16
C LEU A 69 -13.56 8.93 0.87
N THR A 70 -13.52 8.42 2.10
CA THR A 70 -12.76 9.05 3.20
C THR A 70 -11.27 9.13 2.88
N ALA A 71 -10.69 8.00 2.47
CA ALA A 71 -9.27 7.94 2.14
C ALA A 71 -8.94 8.83 0.93
N THR A 72 -9.71 8.76 -0.16
CA THR A 72 -9.49 9.61 -1.32
C THR A 72 -9.53 11.09 -0.95
N GLY A 73 -10.50 11.51 -0.14
CA GLY A 73 -10.58 12.88 0.36
C GLY A 73 -9.31 13.31 1.10
N LEU A 74 -8.90 12.53 2.09
CA LEU A 74 -7.69 12.80 2.89
C LEU A 74 -6.41 12.77 2.06
N TRP A 75 -6.31 11.88 1.06
CA TRP A 75 -5.19 11.82 0.13
C TRP A 75 -5.13 13.04 -0.79
N LEU A 76 -6.27 13.52 -1.31
CA LEU A 76 -6.31 14.72 -2.16
C LEU A 76 -5.93 15.98 -1.38
N VAL A 77 -6.45 16.14 -0.16
CA VAL A 77 -6.06 17.24 0.73
C VAL A 77 -4.59 17.11 1.13
N GLY A 78 -4.15 15.91 1.49
CA GLY A 78 -2.76 15.63 1.85
C GLY A 78 -1.78 15.96 0.73
N ALA A 79 -2.09 15.54 -0.50
CA ALA A 79 -1.31 15.87 -1.68
C ALA A 79 -1.27 17.39 -1.92
N PHE A 80 -2.41 18.09 -1.82
CA PHE A 80 -2.45 19.54 -1.96
C PHE A 80 -1.62 20.27 -0.89
N VAL A 81 -1.80 19.92 0.39
CA VAL A 81 -1.06 20.54 1.50
C VAL A 81 0.43 20.24 1.39
N GLY A 82 0.79 18.99 1.13
CA GLY A 82 2.17 18.53 1.05
C GLY A 82 2.91 19.15 -0.12
N SER A 83 2.32 19.12 -1.32
CA SER A 83 3.01 19.56 -2.53
C SER A 83 2.86 21.05 -2.85
N ARG A 84 1.80 21.74 -2.38
CA ARG A 84 1.54 23.14 -2.73
C ARG A 84 1.74 24.12 -1.59
N LEU A 85 1.39 23.76 -0.36
CA LEU A 85 1.57 24.65 0.79
C LEU A 85 2.96 24.50 1.44
N GLY A 86 3.79 23.57 0.94
CA GLY A 86 5.12 23.29 1.49
C GLY A 86 5.06 22.67 2.90
N TRP A 87 3.91 22.11 3.28
CA TRP A 87 3.70 21.49 4.58
C TRP A 87 3.72 19.96 4.41
N GLU A 88 4.83 19.43 3.92
CA GLU A 88 5.00 18.00 3.59
C GLU A 88 4.64 17.07 4.75
N TRP A 89 5.03 17.43 5.98
CA TRP A 89 4.72 16.66 7.17
C TRP A 89 3.21 16.54 7.43
N LEU A 90 2.44 17.63 7.28
CA LEU A 90 1.00 17.62 7.48
C LEU A 90 0.31 16.90 6.32
N GLY A 91 0.81 17.09 5.10
CA GLY A 91 0.36 16.36 3.92
C GLY A 91 0.54 14.84 4.05
N ALA A 92 1.65 14.38 4.65
CA ALA A 92 1.95 12.97 4.89
C ALA A 92 1.11 12.34 6.02
N LEU A 93 0.70 13.14 7.02
CA LEU A 93 -0.12 12.67 8.14
C LEU A 93 -1.60 12.49 7.78
N LEU A 94 -2.14 13.35 6.91
CA LEU A 94 -3.56 13.36 6.56
C LEU A 94 -4.07 11.98 6.05
N PRO A 95 -3.40 11.29 5.11
CA PRO A 95 -3.82 9.95 4.68
C PRO A 95 -3.86 8.91 5.79
N MET A 96 -3.02 9.04 6.82
CA MET A 96 -2.99 8.11 7.96
C MET A 96 -4.18 8.28 8.90
N GLY A 97 -4.92 9.39 8.77
CA GLY A 97 -6.19 9.57 9.47
C GLY A 97 -7.28 8.60 9.01
N ALA A 98 -7.23 8.10 7.76
CA ALA A 98 -8.25 7.22 7.20
C ALA A 98 -8.44 5.91 7.99
N PRO A 99 -7.38 5.09 8.26
CA PRO A 99 -7.53 3.88 9.08
C PRO A 99 -7.95 4.19 10.53
N VAL A 100 -7.55 5.33 11.09
CA VAL A 100 -7.97 5.76 12.44
C VAL A 100 -9.47 6.09 12.46
N LEU A 101 -9.97 6.82 11.46
CA LEU A 101 -11.39 7.09 11.31
C LEU A 101 -12.20 5.81 11.11
N ALA A 102 -11.67 4.84 10.36
CA ALA A 102 -12.32 3.53 10.20
C ALA A 102 -12.47 2.81 11.56
N LEU A 103 -11.46 2.87 12.43
CA LEU A 103 -11.53 2.29 13.78
C LEU A 103 -12.57 2.97 14.67
N LEU A 104 -12.73 4.28 14.54
CA LEU A 104 -13.68 5.07 15.34
C LEU A 104 -15.12 4.94 14.84
N LEU A 105 -15.33 4.89 13.52
CA LEU A 105 -16.65 5.07 12.89
C LEU A 105 -17.20 3.79 12.24
N ALA A 106 -16.34 2.83 11.92
CA ALA A 106 -16.69 1.56 11.26
C ALA A 106 -16.29 0.34 12.09
N ARG A 107 -16.28 0.43 13.43
CA ARG A 107 -15.79 -0.63 14.33
C ARG A 107 -16.41 -2.02 14.08
N ASN A 108 -17.70 -2.09 13.73
CA ASN A 108 -18.40 -3.35 13.48
C ASN A 108 -18.10 -3.93 12.09
N ASP A 109 -17.73 -3.08 11.12
CA ASP A 109 -17.51 -3.40 9.71
C ASP A 109 -16.11 -2.96 9.27
N LEU A 110 -15.12 -3.19 10.14
CA LEU A 110 -13.80 -2.57 10.05
C LEU A 110 -13.02 -3.03 8.80
N LEU A 111 -13.03 -4.34 8.50
CA LEU A 111 -12.29 -4.91 7.39
C LEU A 111 -12.74 -4.34 6.02
N PRO A 112 -14.05 -4.29 5.68
CA PRO A 112 -14.53 -3.61 4.48
C PRO A 112 -14.05 -2.16 4.35
N ALA A 113 -14.12 -1.37 5.43
CA ALA A 113 -13.65 0.02 5.42
C ALA A 113 -12.15 0.10 5.09
N LEU A 114 -11.33 -0.73 5.74
CA LEU A 114 -9.88 -0.77 5.54
C LEU A 114 -9.50 -1.24 4.13
N TRP A 115 -10.30 -2.13 3.50
CA TRP A 115 -10.15 -2.45 2.09
C TRP A 115 -10.38 -1.26 1.18
N GLY A 116 -11.44 -0.48 1.45
CA GLY A 116 -11.68 0.78 0.74
C GLY A 116 -10.51 1.77 0.86
N VAL A 117 -9.95 1.91 2.07
CA VAL A 117 -8.75 2.73 2.33
C VAL A 117 -7.54 2.21 1.52
N GLY A 118 -7.36 0.90 1.45
CA GLY A 118 -6.33 0.27 0.64
C GLY A 118 -6.47 0.60 -0.84
N ILE A 119 -7.66 0.45 -1.41
CA ILE A 119 -7.95 0.73 -2.83
C ILE A 119 -7.61 2.18 -3.17
N ALA A 120 -8.10 3.14 -2.37
CA ALA A 120 -7.79 4.55 -2.55
C ALA A 120 -6.28 4.82 -2.48
N THR A 121 -5.58 4.17 -1.54
CA THR A 121 -4.13 4.30 -1.38
C THR A 121 -3.36 3.77 -2.59
N GLY A 122 -3.75 2.61 -3.14
CA GLY A 122 -3.12 2.06 -4.35
C GLY A 122 -3.35 2.94 -5.58
N LEU A 123 -4.55 3.48 -5.76
CA LEU A 123 -4.86 4.43 -6.84
C LEU A 123 -4.05 5.71 -6.72
N MET A 124 -3.98 6.28 -5.51
CA MET A 124 -3.17 7.48 -5.25
C MET A 124 -1.69 7.20 -5.48
N TRP A 125 -1.18 6.04 -5.07
CA TRP A 125 0.22 5.71 -5.25
C TRP A 125 0.60 5.54 -6.73
N THR A 126 -0.24 4.84 -7.52
CA THR A 126 0.00 4.66 -8.96
C THR A 126 -0.11 5.95 -9.76
N LEU A 127 -0.98 6.89 -9.35
CA LEU A 127 -1.26 8.13 -10.08
C LEU A 127 -0.42 9.32 -9.61
N LEU A 128 -0.11 9.42 -8.31
CA LEU A 128 0.65 10.52 -7.70
C LEU A 128 2.09 10.17 -7.36
N GLY A 129 2.49 8.89 -7.39
CA GLY A 129 3.85 8.45 -7.01
C GLY A 129 4.97 9.09 -7.82
N ARG A 130 4.65 9.74 -8.95
CA ARG A 130 5.59 10.50 -9.77
C ARG A 130 5.74 11.98 -9.36
N ALA A 131 4.71 12.54 -8.74
CA ALA A 131 4.62 13.98 -8.47
C ALA A 131 4.85 14.33 -6.98
N TRP A 132 4.80 13.33 -6.10
CA TRP A 132 4.98 13.54 -4.66
C TRP A 132 5.99 12.52 -4.12
N ALA A 133 7.18 13.00 -3.77
CA ALA A 133 8.36 12.17 -3.50
C ALA A 133 8.20 11.24 -2.29
N SER A 134 7.46 11.65 -1.25
CA SER A 134 7.24 10.84 -0.06
C SER A 134 6.05 9.86 -0.16
N VAL A 135 5.36 9.81 -1.31
CA VAL A 135 4.15 8.96 -1.50
C VAL A 135 4.41 7.50 -1.15
N SER A 136 5.55 6.93 -1.54
CA SER A 136 5.85 5.52 -1.25
C SER A 136 5.90 5.24 0.25
N GLY A 137 6.52 6.14 1.03
CA GLY A 137 6.56 6.03 2.49
C GLY A 137 5.17 6.20 3.11
N VAL A 138 4.39 7.17 2.62
CA VAL A 138 3.03 7.44 3.11
C VAL A 138 2.11 6.25 2.82
N ALA A 139 2.11 5.76 1.57
CA ALA A 139 1.27 4.65 1.13
C ALA A 139 1.59 3.37 1.91
N LEU A 140 2.87 3.02 2.07
CA LEU A 140 3.27 1.86 2.87
C LEU A 140 2.86 2.00 4.33
N SER A 141 2.95 3.21 4.92
CA SER A 141 2.53 3.44 6.31
C SER A 141 1.02 3.32 6.47
N VAL A 142 0.22 3.88 5.54
CA VAL A 142 -1.25 3.76 5.54
C VAL A 142 -1.67 2.30 5.38
N LEU A 143 -1.03 1.55 4.48
CA LEU A 143 -1.32 0.13 4.26
C LEU A 143 -0.91 -0.72 5.46
N ALA A 144 0.28 -0.52 6.02
CA ALA A 144 0.74 -1.22 7.21
C ALA A 144 -0.19 -0.94 8.41
N LEU A 145 -0.64 0.30 8.59
CA LEU A 145 -1.62 0.66 9.61
C LEU A 145 -2.99 0.00 9.36
N SER A 146 -3.45 0.00 8.12
CA SER A 146 -4.72 -0.65 7.76
C SER A 146 -4.67 -2.17 7.99
N TRP A 147 -3.57 -2.83 7.62
CA TRP A 147 -3.45 -4.27 7.77
C TRP A 147 -3.18 -4.71 9.21
N THR A 148 -2.39 -3.96 9.97
CA THR A 148 -2.19 -4.22 11.41
C THR A 148 -3.48 -4.09 12.20
N THR A 149 -4.30 -3.08 11.89
CA THR A 149 -5.61 -2.86 12.52
C THR A 149 -6.62 -3.93 12.12
N GLY A 150 -6.61 -4.37 10.86
CA GLY A 150 -7.42 -5.50 10.39
C GLY A 150 -7.00 -6.85 10.99
N LEU A 151 -5.72 -7.07 11.30
CA LEU A 151 -5.21 -8.31 11.91
C LEU A 151 -5.37 -8.36 13.43
N ALA A 152 -5.45 -7.23 14.10
CA ALA A 152 -5.60 -7.16 15.55
C ALA A 152 -6.75 -8.03 16.12
N PRO A 153 -7.99 -7.99 15.58
CA PRO A 153 -9.07 -8.83 16.12
C PRO A 153 -8.82 -10.33 15.88
N ILE A 154 -8.18 -10.68 14.76
CA ILE A 154 -7.86 -12.08 14.41
C ILE A 154 -6.77 -12.65 15.33
N ALA A 155 -5.83 -11.82 15.75
CA ALA A 155 -4.75 -12.19 16.66
C ALA A 155 -5.14 -12.11 18.15
N GLY A 156 -6.37 -11.68 18.47
CA GLY A 156 -6.79 -11.42 19.87
C GLY A 156 -6.08 -10.22 20.51
N ALA A 157 -5.48 -9.34 19.71
CA ALA A 157 -4.81 -8.13 20.18
C ALA A 157 -5.82 -6.97 20.31
N PRO A 158 -5.67 -6.07 21.31
CA PRO A 158 -6.56 -4.94 21.45
C PRO A 158 -6.46 -4.02 20.23
N LEU A 159 -7.60 -3.66 19.62
CA LEU A 159 -7.65 -2.79 18.43
C LEU A 159 -6.92 -1.46 18.61
N TRP A 160 -6.96 -0.91 19.83
CA TRP A 160 -6.27 0.33 20.18
C TRP A 160 -4.75 0.20 20.15
N PHE A 161 -4.17 -1.01 20.16
CA PHE A 161 -2.73 -1.23 20.05
C PHE A 161 -2.15 -0.65 18.77
N GLY A 162 -2.73 -1.00 17.62
CA GLY A 162 -2.29 -0.46 16.33
C GLY A 162 -2.41 1.07 16.29
N VAL A 163 -3.46 1.62 16.92
CA VAL A 163 -3.68 3.07 17.01
C VAL A 163 -2.66 3.75 17.91
N CYS A 164 -2.35 3.18 19.07
CA CYS A 164 -1.39 3.75 20.01
C CYS A 164 0.03 3.68 19.45
N VAL A 165 0.41 2.56 18.83
CA VAL A 165 1.70 2.39 18.16
C VAL A 165 1.81 3.37 17.00
N ALA A 166 0.82 3.40 16.10
CA ALA A 166 0.81 4.38 15.01
C ALA A 166 0.80 5.81 15.52
N GLY A 167 -0.02 6.13 16.52
CA GLY A 167 -0.11 7.44 17.15
C GLY A 167 1.22 7.89 17.73
N ALA A 168 1.93 7.01 18.44
CA ALA A 168 3.28 7.29 18.92
C ALA A 168 4.26 7.56 17.78
N GLY A 169 4.19 6.78 16.69
CA GLY A 169 4.98 7.01 15.49
C GLY A 169 4.66 8.32 14.76
N LEU A 170 3.37 8.69 14.67
CA LEU A 170 2.91 9.94 14.06
C LEU A 170 3.27 11.16 14.89
N VAL A 171 3.12 11.07 16.21
CA VAL A 171 3.56 12.12 17.15
C VAL A 171 5.08 12.25 17.09
N ALA A 172 5.83 11.15 17.07
CA ALA A 172 7.27 11.17 16.90
C ALA A 172 7.70 11.79 15.56
N PHE A 173 7.00 11.47 14.47
CA PHE A 173 7.23 12.10 13.17
C PHE A 173 6.92 13.60 13.20
N GLY A 174 5.76 14.00 13.75
CA GLY A 174 5.39 15.40 13.91
C GLY A 174 6.42 16.17 14.74
N LEU A 175 6.85 15.63 15.87
CA LEU A 175 7.89 16.23 16.72
C LEU A 175 9.24 16.30 16.00
N ALA A 176 9.64 15.26 15.27
CA ALA A 176 10.88 15.27 14.48
C ALA A 176 10.83 16.36 13.40
N THR A 177 9.68 16.57 12.76
CA THR A 177 9.50 17.62 11.74
C THR A 177 9.54 19.02 12.35
N LEU A 178 8.96 19.22 13.54
CA LEU A 178 9.03 20.49 14.27
C LEU A 178 10.47 20.82 14.69
N LEU A 179 11.21 19.83 15.19
CA LEU A 179 12.61 19.99 15.58
C LEU A 179 13.52 20.28 14.38
N ALA A 180 13.24 19.68 13.22
CA ALA A 180 13.96 19.96 12.00
C ALA A 180 13.77 21.40 11.52
N ARG A 181 12.56 21.95 11.62
CA ARG A 181 12.29 23.37 11.33
C ARG A 181 13.03 24.33 12.25
N MET A 182 13.36 23.91 13.46
CA MET A 182 14.18 24.69 14.41
C MET A 182 15.70 24.55 14.16
N GLY A 183 16.11 23.91 13.06
CA GLY A 183 17.52 23.73 12.69
C GLY A 183 18.28 22.70 13.53
N ARG A 184 17.58 21.89 14.34
CA ARG A 184 18.18 20.94 15.30
C ARG A 184 18.05 19.47 14.89
N ALA A 185 17.94 19.17 13.60
CA ALA A 185 17.73 17.78 13.17
C ALA A 185 18.99 17.11 12.63
N GLY A 186 19.29 15.96 13.24
CA GLY A 186 20.11 14.91 12.67
C GLY A 186 19.38 13.58 12.81
N TRP A 187 19.75 12.59 12.00
CA TRP A 187 19.13 11.26 11.97
C TRP A 187 19.02 10.57 13.35
N ARG A 188 19.91 10.89 14.30
CA ARG A 188 19.88 10.33 15.66
C ARG A 188 18.60 10.70 16.41
N TYR A 189 18.13 11.94 16.25
CA TYR A 189 16.91 12.41 16.92
C TYR A 189 15.66 11.72 16.36
N SER A 190 15.61 11.47 15.05
CA SER A 190 14.48 10.76 14.46
C SER A 190 14.41 9.30 14.93
N TYR A 191 15.56 8.63 15.08
CA TYR A 191 15.63 7.30 15.69
C TYR A 191 15.14 7.29 17.15
N ILE A 192 15.66 8.22 17.97
CA ILE A 192 15.29 8.31 19.39
C ILE A 192 13.80 8.61 19.55
N LEU A 193 13.25 9.55 18.79
CA LEU A 193 11.83 9.90 18.87
C LEU A 193 10.94 8.76 18.41
N LEU A 194 11.25 8.15 17.27
CA LEU A 194 10.41 7.10 16.68
C LEU A 194 10.45 5.82 17.51
N PHE A 195 11.64 5.26 17.74
CA PHE A 195 11.78 4.01 18.48
C PHE A 195 11.62 4.21 19.99
N GLY A 196 11.95 5.37 20.53
CA GLY A 196 11.62 5.73 21.91
C GLY A 196 10.11 5.82 22.13
N GLY A 197 9.37 6.42 21.19
CA GLY A 197 7.90 6.42 21.20
C GLY A 197 7.33 5.00 21.20
N PHE A 198 7.80 4.13 20.30
CA PHE A 198 7.39 2.73 20.28
C PHE A 198 7.78 1.95 21.56
N ALA A 199 8.97 2.19 22.11
CA ALA A 199 9.42 1.57 23.34
C ALA A 199 8.56 1.99 24.54
N LEU A 200 8.22 3.28 24.63
CA LEU A 200 7.30 3.80 25.66
C LEU A 200 5.91 3.15 25.53
N THR A 201 5.37 3.02 24.31
CA THR A 201 4.10 2.30 24.13
C THR A 201 4.20 0.84 24.56
N ALA A 202 5.29 0.14 24.21
CA ALA A 202 5.50 -1.25 24.61
C ALA A 202 5.62 -1.42 26.14
N VAL A 203 6.32 -0.51 26.82
CA VAL A 203 6.41 -0.48 28.30
C VAL A 203 5.06 -0.19 28.91
N GLY A 204 4.30 0.79 28.38
CA GLY A 204 2.94 1.08 28.82
C GLY A 204 2.03 -0.15 28.74
N TYR A 205 2.12 -0.93 27.67
CA TYR A 205 1.36 -2.19 27.54
C TYR A 205 1.82 -3.27 28.52
N ARG A 206 3.13 -3.37 28.78
CA ARG A 206 3.65 -4.29 29.80
C ARG A 206 3.10 -3.93 31.19
N LEU A 207 3.08 -2.64 31.53
CA LEU A 207 2.51 -2.13 32.77
C LEU A 207 0.99 -2.34 32.86
N ALA A 208 0.30 -2.33 31.72
CA ALA A 208 -1.13 -2.65 31.63
C ALA A 208 -1.44 -4.16 31.70
N GLY A 209 -0.44 -5.02 31.95
CA GLY A 209 -0.63 -6.46 32.15
C GLY A 209 -0.49 -7.33 30.90
N SER A 210 0.02 -6.80 29.77
CA SER A 210 0.27 -7.61 28.58
C SER A 210 1.57 -8.44 28.70
N ASP A 211 1.47 -9.74 28.45
CA ASP A 211 2.63 -10.66 28.38
C ASP A 211 3.28 -10.77 27.01
N ALA A 212 2.70 -10.15 25.98
CA ALA A 212 3.25 -10.22 24.64
C ALA A 212 4.61 -9.49 24.52
N PRO A 213 5.55 -10.01 23.69
CA PRO A 213 6.93 -9.55 23.56
C PRO A 213 7.08 -8.24 22.76
N TRP A 214 6.26 -7.21 23.05
CA TRP A 214 6.25 -5.94 22.30
C TRP A 214 7.59 -5.21 22.31
N LEU A 215 8.25 -5.17 23.46
CA LEU A 215 9.56 -4.52 23.58
C LEU A 215 10.61 -5.24 22.72
N GLN A 216 10.55 -6.57 22.65
CA GLN A 216 11.46 -7.35 21.81
C GLN A 216 11.26 -7.03 20.32
N LEU A 217 10.01 -6.91 19.87
CA LEU A 217 9.70 -6.52 18.49
C LEU A 217 10.24 -5.12 18.15
N THR A 218 10.11 -4.16 19.06
CA THR A 218 10.66 -2.80 18.90
C THR A 218 12.19 -2.80 18.88
N LEU A 219 12.83 -3.62 19.71
CA LEU A 219 14.29 -3.75 19.72
C LEU A 219 14.80 -4.44 18.45
N MET A 220 14.12 -5.49 17.97
CA MET A 220 14.46 -6.18 16.73
C MET A 220 14.35 -5.23 15.52
N THR A 221 13.29 -4.43 15.41
CA THR A 221 13.14 -3.45 14.33
C THR A 221 14.17 -2.34 14.41
N LEU A 222 14.48 -1.85 15.62
CA LEU A 222 15.54 -0.86 15.84
C LEU A 222 16.90 -1.41 15.40
N LEU A 223 17.26 -2.62 15.82
CA LEU A 223 18.51 -3.29 15.44
C LEU A 223 18.59 -3.50 13.93
N ALA A 224 17.49 -3.93 13.30
CA ALA A 224 17.44 -4.08 11.86
C ALA A 224 17.64 -2.74 11.13
N ALA A 225 16.99 -1.67 11.59
CA ALA A 225 17.14 -0.35 10.99
C ALA A 225 18.57 0.21 11.15
N THR A 226 19.19 0.04 12.33
CA THR A 226 20.57 0.49 12.57
C THR A 226 21.59 -0.32 11.78
N LEU A 227 21.44 -1.64 11.70
CA LEU A 227 22.28 -2.50 10.87
C LEU A 227 22.13 -2.19 9.38
N ALA A 228 20.90 -1.99 8.90
CA ALA A 228 20.62 -1.60 7.54
C ALA A 228 21.32 -0.27 7.17
N ARG A 229 21.31 0.71 8.08
CA ARG A 229 22.05 1.96 7.93
C ARG A 229 23.57 1.77 7.98
N GLY A 230 24.06 0.94 8.89
CA GLY A 230 25.51 0.65 8.99
C GLY A 230 26.06 0.03 7.71
N LEU A 231 25.24 -0.76 7.01
CA LEU A 231 25.57 -1.40 5.75
C LEU A 231 25.25 -0.53 4.51
N SER A 232 24.62 0.64 4.65
CA SER A 232 24.23 1.47 3.51
C SER A 232 25.33 2.42 3.01
N GLY A 233 26.58 2.25 3.48
CA GLY A 233 27.71 3.13 3.12
C GLY A 233 28.10 3.14 1.63
N SER A 234 27.55 2.22 0.84
CA SER A 234 27.64 2.24 -0.63
C SER A 234 26.36 1.67 -1.26
N GLU A 235 26.17 1.94 -2.55
CA GLU A 235 25.03 1.42 -3.31
C GLU A 235 24.97 -0.11 -3.34
N LEU A 236 26.10 -0.79 -3.51
CA LEU A 236 26.17 -2.27 -3.54
C LEU A 236 25.82 -2.87 -2.18
N TRP A 237 26.41 -2.33 -1.11
CA TRP A 237 26.14 -2.81 0.25
C TRP A 237 24.70 -2.53 0.70
N SER A 238 24.12 -1.40 0.26
CA SER A 238 22.69 -1.09 0.47
C SER A 238 21.78 -2.20 -0.10
N ARG A 239 22.07 -2.70 -1.31
CA ARG A 239 21.28 -3.79 -1.93
C ARG A 239 21.31 -5.07 -1.08
N TYR A 240 22.49 -5.46 -0.59
CA TYR A 240 22.63 -6.65 0.25
C TYR A 240 22.07 -6.45 1.67
N ALA A 241 21.98 -5.22 2.15
CA ALA A 241 21.32 -4.91 3.42
C ALA A 241 19.82 -5.25 3.42
N LEU A 242 19.22 -5.56 2.25
CA LEU A 242 17.89 -6.18 2.18
C LEU A 242 17.79 -7.47 3.02
N LEU A 243 18.90 -8.22 3.14
CA LEU A 243 18.95 -9.44 3.97
C LEU A 243 18.68 -9.15 5.45
N VAL A 244 18.99 -7.95 5.95
CA VAL A 244 18.66 -7.54 7.32
C VAL A 244 17.15 -7.48 7.51
N TRP A 245 16.41 -6.97 6.52
CA TRP A 245 14.94 -6.94 6.54
C TRP A 245 14.33 -8.34 6.44
N VAL A 246 14.96 -9.24 5.66
CA VAL A 246 14.57 -10.66 5.61
C VAL A 246 14.81 -11.35 6.96
N GLY A 247 15.94 -11.07 7.62
CA GLY A 247 16.24 -11.56 8.97
C GLY A 247 15.25 -11.03 10.01
N LEU A 248 14.86 -9.75 9.91
CA LEU A 248 13.81 -9.17 10.74
C LEU A 248 12.46 -9.85 10.49
N LEU A 249 12.09 -10.09 9.23
CA LEU A 249 10.86 -10.79 8.88
C LEU A 249 10.82 -12.18 9.52
N ALA A 250 11.89 -12.96 9.40
CA ALA A 250 11.97 -14.31 9.96
C ALA A 250 11.90 -14.30 11.49
N SER A 251 12.63 -13.39 12.15
CA SER A 251 12.65 -13.29 13.61
C SER A 251 11.33 -12.76 14.20
N ALA A 252 10.71 -11.75 13.57
CA ALA A 252 9.39 -11.25 13.95
C ALA A 252 8.30 -12.31 13.75
N PHE A 253 8.41 -13.13 12.71
CA PHE A 253 7.50 -14.24 12.50
C PHE A 253 7.71 -15.36 13.54
N ALA A 254 8.95 -15.64 13.94
CA ALA A 254 9.23 -16.63 14.98
C ALA A 254 8.69 -16.22 16.36
N THR A 255 8.71 -14.92 16.70
CA THR A 255 8.27 -14.40 18.00
C THR A 255 6.75 -14.35 18.15
N MET A 256 6.04 -13.78 17.16
CA MET A 256 4.58 -13.56 17.24
C MET A 256 3.83 -13.89 15.94
N ARG A 257 4.38 -14.77 15.10
CA ARG A 257 3.79 -15.19 13.81
C ARG A 257 3.42 -13.96 12.98
N GLY A 258 2.23 -13.96 12.39
CA GLY A 258 1.77 -12.87 11.52
C GLY A 258 1.61 -11.52 12.23
N TYR A 259 1.32 -11.49 13.53
CA TYR A 259 1.11 -10.22 14.25
C TYR A 259 2.43 -9.53 14.62
N GLY A 260 3.49 -10.31 14.90
CA GLY A 260 4.84 -9.77 15.07
C GLY A 260 5.32 -9.05 13.82
N VAL A 261 5.14 -9.69 12.65
CA VAL A 261 5.45 -9.09 11.34
C VAL A 261 4.62 -7.82 11.11
N ALA A 262 3.34 -7.80 11.54
CA ALA A 262 2.48 -6.62 11.44
C ALA A 262 3.07 -5.41 12.16
N ALA A 263 3.43 -5.58 13.45
CA ALA A 263 4.01 -4.51 14.24
C ALA A 263 5.33 -4.02 13.63
N CYS A 264 6.18 -4.94 13.17
CA CYS A 264 7.45 -4.60 12.52
C CYS A 264 7.24 -3.86 11.19
N ALA A 265 6.24 -4.24 10.38
CA ALA A 265 5.89 -3.57 9.14
C ALA A 265 5.44 -2.12 9.38
N LEU A 266 4.64 -1.89 10.43
CA LEU A 266 4.21 -0.54 10.82
C LEU A 266 5.40 0.34 11.26
N MET A 267 6.27 -0.19 12.11
CA MET A 267 7.47 0.54 12.54
C MET A 267 8.42 0.83 11.37
N ALA A 268 8.65 -0.16 10.49
CA ALA A 268 9.54 -0.02 9.34
C ALA A 268 8.98 0.95 8.28
N SER A 269 7.67 0.93 8.03
CA SER A 269 7.02 1.85 7.09
C SER A 269 7.02 3.29 7.60
N LEU A 270 6.72 3.51 8.88
CA LEU A 270 6.83 4.83 9.51
C LEU A 270 8.29 5.31 9.53
N HIS A 271 9.24 4.41 9.76
CA HIS A 271 10.66 4.72 9.66
C HIS A 271 11.07 5.13 8.24
N ALA A 272 10.65 4.37 7.23
CA ALA A 272 10.88 4.69 5.83
C ALA A 272 10.25 6.05 5.44
N LEU A 273 9.06 6.36 5.96
CA LEU A 273 8.44 7.66 5.77
C LEU A 273 9.29 8.80 6.36
N VAL A 274 9.78 8.63 7.59
CA VAL A 274 10.65 9.63 8.24
C VAL A 274 11.93 9.85 7.43
N MET A 275 12.52 8.76 6.93
CA MET A 275 13.74 8.80 6.11
C MET A 275 13.50 9.33 4.70
N SER A 276 12.28 9.25 4.16
CA SER A 276 11.95 9.78 2.83
C SER A 276 11.96 11.32 2.77
N HIS A 277 11.84 11.99 3.92
CA HIS A 277 11.91 13.44 4.01
C HIS A 277 13.36 13.89 4.24
N ARG A 278 14.07 14.11 3.12
CA ARG A 278 15.52 14.43 3.10
C ARG A 278 15.87 15.70 3.86
N GLU A 279 14.95 16.67 3.90
CA GLU A 279 15.06 17.91 4.67
C GLU A 279 15.34 17.66 6.17
N PHE A 280 15.01 16.46 6.68
CA PHE A 280 15.08 16.15 8.11
C PHE A 280 16.23 15.23 8.52
N THR A 281 16.72 14.38 7.61
CA THR A 281 17.58 13.24 8.01
C THR A 281 18.88 13.08 7.22
N ALA A 282 19.15 13.93 6.22
CA ALA A 282 20.35 13.86 5.38
C ALA A 282 20.65 12.42 4.90
N THR A 283 19.62 11.75 4.36
CA THR A 283 19.72 10.39 3.81
C THR A 283 20.03 10.42 2.33
N THR A 284 20.86 9.48 1.89
CA THR A 284 21.15 9.27 0.47
C THR A 284 20.00 8.55 -0.25
N ASP A 285 19.96 8.65 -1.58
CA ASP A 285 18.91 8.05 -2.41
C ASP A 285 18.82 6.52 -2.24
N HIS A 286 19.97 5.85 -2.18
CA HIS A 286 20.04 4.40 -2.00
C HIS A 286 19.67 3.96 -0.57
N GLU A 287 19.81 4.84 0.44
CA GLU A 287 19.39 4.56 1.81
C GLU A 287 17.87 4.58 1.91
N ASN A 288 17.25 5.62 1.32
CA ASN A 288 15.80 5.70 1.26
C ASN A 288 15.21 4.52 0.45
N ALA A 289 15.86 4.11 -0.64
CA ALA A 289 15.47 2.94 -1.41
C ALA A 289 15.53 1.64 -0.57
N LEU A 290 16.54 1.48 0.30
CA LEU A 290 16.63 0.34 1.21
C LEU A 290 15.49 0.29 2.22
N TYR A 291 15.19 1.41 2.88
CA TYR A 291 14.10 1.47 3.86
C TYR A 291 12.74 1.24 3.21
N THR A 292 12.52 1.81 2.02
CA THR A 292 11.28 1.59 1.26
C THR A 292 11.15 0.14 0.77
N ALA A 293 12.24 -0.50 0.34
CA ALA A 293 12.24 -1.92 -0.02
C ALA A 293 11.96 -2.83 1.21
N GLY A 294 12.56 -2.54 2.36
CA GLY A 294 12.28 -3.25 3.61
C GLY A 294 10.83 -3.08 4.09
N ALA A 295 10.31 -1.85 4.03
CA ALA A 295 8.91 -1.57 4.33
C ALA A 295 7.96 -2.26 3.35
N LEU A 296 8.27 -2.25 2.04
CA LEU A 296 7.50 -2.98 1.03
C LEU A 296 7.49 -4.48 1.34
N LEU A 297 8.64 -5.10 1.62
CA LEU A 297 8.74 -6.52 1.98
C LEU A 297 7.81 -6.88 3.14
N LEU A 298 7.96 -6.20 4.28
CA LEU A 298 7.20 -6.51 5.49
C LEU A 298 5.69 -6.26 5.30
N THR A 299 5.34 -5.16 4.64
CA THR A 299 3.94 -4.76 4.37
C THR A 299 3.30 -5.74 3.37
N SER A 300 4.03 -6.20 2.34
CA SER A 300 3.54 -7.20 1.38
C SER A 300 3.28 -8.56 2.04
N VAL A 301 4.21 -9.03 2.88
CA VAL A 301 4.05 -10.30 3.61
C VAL A 301 2.88 -10.22 4.59
N LEU A 302 2.67 -9.04 5.19
CA LEU A 302 1.51 -8.77 6.02
C LEU A 302 0.18 -8.87 5.25
N GLY A 303 0.09 -8.24 4.07
CA GLY A 303 -1.07 -8.33 3.20
C GLY A 303 -1.29 -9.76 2.69
N PHE A 304 -0.22 -10.49 2.35
CA PHE A 304 -0.30 -11.90 1.99
C PHE A 304 -0.81 -12.76 3.16
N ARG A 305 -0.40 -12.47 4.40
CA ARG A 305 -0.91 -13.16 5.58
C ARG A 305 -2.41 -12.94 5.74
N LEU A 306 -2.88 -11.70 5.60
CA LEU A 306 -4.31 -11.38 5.58
C LEU A 306 -5.05 -12.17 4.50
N PHE A 307 -4.51 -12.24 3.29
CA PHE A 307 -5.07 -13.02 2.20
C PHE A 307 -5.23 -14.50 2.58
N THR A 308 -4.19 -15.14 3.13
CA THR A 308 -4.25 -16.57 3.53
C THR A 308 -5.16 -16.84 4.73
N LEU A 309 -5.45 -15.83 5.54
CA LEU A 309 -6.42 -15.93 6.64
C LEU A 309 -7.85 -15.76 6.16
N SER A 310 -8.08 -14.85 5.19
CA SER A 310 -9.38 -14.64 4.56
C SER A 310 -9.77 -15.79 3.63
N TYR A 311 -8.79 -16.39 2.96
CA TYR A 311 -8.97 -17.47 1.98
C TYR A 311 -8.10 -18.67 2.36
N PRO A 312 -8.62 -19.58 3.22
CA PRO A 312 -7.83 -20.70 3.72
C PRO A 312 -7.49 -21.67 2.57
N LEU A 313 -6.23 -21.65 2.14
CA LEU A 313 -5.74 -22.54 1.09
C LEU A 313 -5.79 -24.00 1.56
N GLN A 314 -6.46 -24.86 0.78
CA GLN A 314 -6.47 -26.30 1.03
C GLN A 314 -5.06 -26.91 0.89
N VAL A 315 -4.73 -27.87 1.75
CA VAL A 315 -3.43 -28.57 1.77
C VAL A 315 -3.21 -29.31 0.43
N PRO A 316 -2.00 -29.27 -0.18
CA PRO A 316 -0.80 -28.55 0.25
C PRO A 316 -0.93 -27.02 0.09
N ARG A 317 -0.58 -26.29 1.15
CA ARG A 317 -0.79 -24.84 1.27
C ARG A 317 0.23 -24.07 0.42
N ALA A 318 -0.24 -23.32 -0.58
CA ALA A 318 0.57 -22.40 -1.40
C ALA A 318 1.90 -23.00 -1.90
N ASP A 319 1.91 -24.28 -2.28
CA ASP A 319 3.12 -24.94 -2.74
C ASP A 319 3.54 -24.36 -4.11
N LEU A 320 4.73 -23.78 -4.19
CA LEU A 320 5.26 -23.18 -5.42
C LEU A 320 5.48 -24.23 -6.52
N TYR A 321 5.62 -25.51 -6.17
CA TYR A 321 5.81 -26.59 -7.14
C TYR A 321 4.52 -27.03 -7.83
N LEU A 322 3.36 -26.56 -7.36
CA LEU A 322 2.11 -26.78 -8.09
C LEU A 322 2.09 -25.94 -9.38
N TYR A 323 1.57 -26.55 -10.45
CA TYR A 323 1.56 -25.92 -11.77
C TYR A 323 0.92 -24.52 -11.78
N PHE A 324 -0.22 -24.33 -11.10
CA PHE A 324 -0.97 -23.07 -11.11
C PHE A 324 -0.34 -21.96 -10.28
N THR A 325 0.31 -22.30 -9.16
CA THR A 325 1.05 -21.33 -8.32
C THR A 325 2.30 -20.87 -9.05
N LEU A 326 3.06 -21.80 -9.64
CA LEU A 326 4.27 -21.50 -10.41
C LEU A 326 3.97 -20.63 -11.64
N LEU A 327 2.94 -20.99 -12.40
CA LEU A 327 2.54 -20.25 -13.59
C LEU A 327 2.18 -18.80 -13.23
N ALA A 328 1.34 -18.60 -12.21
CA ALA A 328 0.94 -17.28 -11.77
C ALA A 328 2.13 -16.46 -11.21
N PHE A 329 3.05 -17.12 -10.51
CA PHE A 329 4.31 -16.51 -10.06
C PHE A 329 5.15 -15.99 -11.23
N LEU A 330 5.37 -16.81 -12.26
CA LEU A 330 6.14 -16.43 -13.44
C LEU A 330 5.45 -15.32 -14.24
N ILE A 331 4.13 -15.38 -14.39
CA ILE A 331 3.34 -14.33 -15.04
C ILE A 331 3.48 -13.01 -14.29
N ALA A 332 3.41 -13.01 -12.95
CA ALA A 332 3.62 -11.80 -12.17
C ALA A 332 5.05 -11.28 -12.31
N LEU A 333 6.04 -12.16 -12.20
CA LEU A 333 7.46 -11.79 -12.26
C LEU A 333 7.83 -11.12 -13.58
N ILE A 334 7.48 -11.77 -14.70
CA ILE A 334 7.83 -11.30 -16.05
C ILE A 334 6.84 -10.23 -16.51
N GLY A 335 5.54 -10.45 -16.29
CA GLY A 335 4.46 -9.58 -16.75
C GLY A 335 4.48 -8.21 -16.09
N LEU A 336 4.66 -8.14 -14.75
CA LEU A 336 4.83 -6.84 -14.08
C LEU A 336 6.15 -6.19 -14.47
N GLY A 337 7.23 -6.97 -14.65
CA GLY A 337 8.50 -6.45 -15.16
C GLY A 337 8.35 -5.76 -16.52
N ALA A 338 7.70 -6.43 -17.47
CA ALA A 338 7.43 -5.89 -18.80
C ALA A 338 6.51 -4.67 -18.76
N LEU A 339 5.46 -4.72 -17.95
CA LEU A 339 4.51 -3.62 -17.79
C LEU A 339 5.16 -2.40 -17.10
N GLY A 340 5.99 -2.62 -16.09
CA GLY A 340 6.79 -1.59 -15.42
C GLY A 340 7.82 -0.96 -16.37
N LEU A 341 8.49 -1.77 -17.20
CA LEU A 341 9.37 -1.29 -18.28
C LEU A 341 8.61 -0.37 -19.23
N TRP A 342 7.50 -0.84 -19.79
CA TRP A 342 6.66 -0.05 -20.69
C TRP A 342 6.15 1.25 -20.06
N TRP A 343 5.71 1.18 -18.80
CA TRP A 343 5.25 2.36 -18.07
C TRP A 343 6.38 3.37 -17.84
N SER A 344 7.59 2.89 -17.53
CA SER A 344 8.77 3.74 -17.24
C SER A 344 9.40 4.41 -18.47
N GLN A 345 9.16 3.92 -19.70
CA GLN A 345 9.86 4.36 -20.92
C GLN A 345 9.77 5.88 -21.21
N ARG A 346 8.73 6.57 -20.74
CA ARG A 346 8.58 8.02 -20.91
C ARG A 346 8.80 8.81 -19.60
N GLY A 347 9.22 8.14 -18.53
CA GLY A 347 9.49 8.74 -17.22
C GLY A 347 8.33 9.61 -16.72
N GLU A 348 8.65 10.79 -16.22
CA GLU A 348 7.69 11.79 -15.74
C GLU A 348 6.76 12.31 -16.86
N GLY A 349 7.22 12.31 -18.13
CA GLY A 349 6.43 12.67 -19.31
C GLY A 349 5.50 11.57 -19.84
N SER A 350 5.37 10.43 -19.14
CA SER A 350 4.45 9.37 -19.55
C SER A 350 2.98 9.81 -19.37
N PRO A 351 2.13 9.67 -20.40
CA PRO A 351 0.74 10.15 -20.32
C PRO A 351 -0.06 9.35 -19.28
N LEU A 352 -1.07 9.99 -18.67
CA LEU A 352 -1.85 9.41 -17.57
C LEU A 352 -2.55 8.10 -17.94
N TRP A 353 -2.96 7.92 -19.21
CA TRP A 353 -3.58 6.69 -19.68
C TRP A 353 -2.65 5.46 -19.52
N ARG A 354 -1.33 5.64 -19.58
CA ARG A 354 -0.37 4.55 -19.33
C ARG A 354 -0.41 4.08 -17.87
N SER A 355 -0.54 5.01 -16.91
CA SER A 355 -0.76 4.64 -15.50
C SER A 355 -2.08 3.90 -15.30
N LEU A 356 -3.15 4.33 -15.97
CA LEU A 356 -4.45 3.68 -15.87
C LEU A 356 -4.40 2.26 -16.42
N LEU A 357 -3.78 2.05 -17.58
CA LEU A 357 -3.62 0.71 -18.15
C LEU A 357 -2.69 -0.16 -17.31
N ALA A 358 -1.58 0.40 -16.81
CA ALA A 358 -0.67 -0.31 -15.91
C ALA A 358 -1.40 -0.78 -14.64
N GLY A 359 -2.16 0.13 -14.01
CA GLY A 359 -3.00 -0.17 -12.86
C GLY A 359 -4.09 -1.19 -13.18
N PHE A 360 -4.79 -1.03 -14.30
CA PHE A 360 -5.83 -1.98 -14.74
C PHE A 360 -5.28 -3.41 -14.82
N TRP A 361 -4.15 -3.62 -15.50
CA TRP A 361 -3.56 -4.96 -15.63
C TRP A 361 -3.01 -5.50 -14.32
N ALA A 362 -2.47 -4.64 -13.45
CA ALA A 362 -2.03 -5.02 -12.11
C ALA A 362 -3.19 -5.50 -11.22
N ILE A 363 -4.43 -5.06 -11.49
CA ILE A 363 -5.65 -5.52 -10.81
C ILE A 363 -6.27 -6.73 -11.51
N ALA A 364 -6.44 -6.64 -12.82
CA ALA A 364 -7.18 -7.61 -13.61
C ALA A 364 -6.45 -8.95 -13.68
N ALA A 365 -5.12 -8.95 -13.82
CA ALA A 365 -4.34 -10.19 -13.93
C ALA A 365 -4.49 -11.11 -12.69
N PRO A 366 -4.26 -10.66 -11.44
CA PRO A 366 -4.44 -11.53 -10.29
C PRO A 366 -5.88 -12.04 -10.12
N LEU A 367 -6.89 -11.21 -10.39
CA LEU A 367 -8.29 -11.63 -10.32
C LEU A 367 -8.64 -12.66 -11.38
N ALA A 368 -8.20 -12.46 -12.62
CA ALA A 368 -8.41 -13.39 -13.71
C ALA A 368 -7.73 -14.74 -13.47
N LEU A 369 -6.49 -14.73 -12.98
CA LEU A 369 -5.78 -15.95 -12.61
C LEU A 369 -6.50 -16.70 -11.49
N THR A 370 -7.08 -15.97 -10.53
CA THR A 370 -7.90 -16.56 -9.47
C THR A 370 -9.16 -17.22 -10.04
N ALA A 371 -9.88 -16.51 -10.92
CA ALA A 371 -11.11 -16.99 -11.54
C ALA A 371 -10.89 -18.20 -12.48
N VAL A 372 -9.75 -18.25 -13.17
CA VAL A 372 -9.43 -19.35 -14.09
C VAL A 372 -8.91 -20.57 -13.34
N PHE A 373 -8.04 -20.38 -12.33
CA PHE A 373 -7.29 -21.47 -11.73
C PHE A 373 -7.65 -21.78 -10.28
N THR A 374 -7.76 -20.79 -9.38
CA THR A 374 -8.11 -20.83 -7.92
C THR A 374 -7.31 -19.76 -7.15
N GLU A 375 -7.58 -19.59 -5.86
CA GLU A 375 -6.86 -18.72 -4.91
C GLU A 375 -5.36 -19.06 -4.79
N ARG A 376 -4.97 -20.28 -5.16
CA ARG A 376 -3.57 -20.67 -5.28
C ARG A 376 -2.82 -19.83 -6.33
N ALA A 377 -3.47 -19.48 -7.44
CA ALA A 377 -2.86 -18.62 -8.45
C ALA A 377 -2.70 -17.19 -7.94
N ALA A 378 -3.65 -16.66 -7.17
CA ALA A 378 -3.48 -15.38 -6.46
C ALA A 378 -2.27 -15.40 -5.53
N ALA A 379 -2.08 -16.51 -4.79
CA ALA A 379 -0.93 -16.65 -3.91
C ALA A 379 0.39 -16.62 -4.70
N GLY A 380 0.49 -17.40 -5.79
CA GLY A 380 1.66 -17.36 -6.69
C GLY A 380 1.92 -15.97 -7.28
N TRP A 381 0.86 -15.30 -7.75
CA TRP A 381 0.95 -13.96 -8.33
C TRP A 381 1.48 -12.94 -7.32
N SER A 382 0.95 -12.95 -6.08
CA SER A 382 1.35 -11.98 -5.04
C SER A 382 2.84 -12.10 -4.68
N VAL A 383 3.36 -13.33 -4.56
CA VAL A 383 4.77 -13.58 -4.30
C VAL A 383 5.61 -13.18 -5.51
N GLY A 384 5.17 -13.51 -6.73
CA GLY A 384 5.87 -13.12 -7.96
C GLY A 384 5.94 -11.60 -8.15
N ALA A 385 4.88 -10.87 -7.79
CA ALA A 385 4.83 -9.41 -7.84
C ALA A 385 5.79 -8.74 -6.84
N LEU A 386 5.87 -9.29 -5.63
CA LEU A 386 6.87 -8.88 -4.63
C LEU A 386 8.29 -9.18 -5.13
N SER A 387 8.53 -10.38 -5.66
CA SER A 387 9.82 -10.77 -6.24
C SER A 387 10.23 -9.86 -7.40
N ALA A 388 9.32 -9.47 -8.28
CA ALA A 388 9.59 -8.51 -9.35
C ALA A 388 10.10 -7.18 -8.80
N SER A 389 9.41 -6.64 -7.80
CA SER A 389 9.78 -5.36 -7.18
C SER A 389 11.14 -5.46 -6.46
N LEU A 390 11.34 -6.47 -5.62
CA LEU A 390 12.59 -6.65 -4.87
C LEU A 390 13.77 -6.99 -5.79
N SER A 391 13.56 -7.75 -6.87
CA SER A 391 14.60 -8.02 -7.86
C SER A 391 15.03 -6.73 -8.56
N ALA A 392 14.09 -5.85 -8.94
CA ALA A 392 14.43 -4.55 -9.50
C ALA A 392 15.28 -3.70 -8.54
N TYR A 393 14.98 -3.73 -7.24
CA TYR A 393 15.81 -3.09 -6.22
C TYR A 393 17.22 -3.71 -6.14
N LEU A 394 17.32 -5.05 -6.06
CA LEU A 394 18.61 -5.76 -5.95
C LEU A 394 19.52 -5.53 -7.17
N TYR A 395 18.95 -5.43 -8.37
CA TYR A 395 19.70 -5.11 -9.58
C TYR A 395 20.01 -3.61 -9.73
N GLY A 396 19.54 -2.75 -8.82
CA GLY A 396 19.71 -1.30 -8.90
C GLY A 396 18.91 -0.65 -10.01
N ASN A 397 17.82 -1.28 -10.42
CA ASN A 397 17.01 -0.78 -11.50
C ASN A 397 16.01 0.25 -10.98
N ARG A 398 15.92 1.40 -11.67
CA ARG A 398 14.93 2.46 -11.40
C ARG A 398 13.48 1.97 -11.51
N LEU A 399 13.25 0.81 -12.12
CA LEU A 399 11.95 0.13 -12.15
C LEU A 399 11.34 -0.13 -10.78
N PHE A 400 12.13 -0.21 -9.70
CA PHE A 400 11.61 -0.44 -8.35
C PHE A 400 10.47 0.52 -7.97
N GLY A 401 10.62 1.82 -8.28
CA GLY A 401 9.61 2.84 -7.99
C GLY A 401 8.30 2.67 -8.76
N TRP A 402 8.32 1.94 -9.87
CA TRP A 402 7.16 1.65 -10.72
C TRP A 402 6.53 0.31 -10.39
N LEU A 403 7.32 -0.69 -10.02
CA LEU A 403 6.84 -2.03 -9.70
C LEU A 403 6.19 -2.11 -8.30
N ALA A 404 6.76 -1.41 -7.32
CA ALA A 404 6.24 -1.38 -5.95
C ALA A 404 4.74 -0.99 -5.86
N PRO A 405 4.27 0.12 -6.47
CA PRO A 405 2.84 0.47 -6.42
C PRO A 405 1.96 -0.53 -7.16
N LEU A 406 2.41 -1.13 -8.27
CA LEU A 406 1.62 -2.11 -9.02
C LEU A 406 1.48 -3.43 -8.26
N ALA A 407 2.57 -3.91 -7.64
CA ALA A 407 2.55 -5.10 -6.81
C ALA A 407 1.57 -4.95 -5.63
N MET A 408 1.59 -3.79 -4.96
CA MET A 408 0.66 -3.50 -3.87
C MET A 408 -0.78 -3.33 -4.34
N LEU A 409 -1.01 -2.67 -5.46
CA LEU A 409 -2.34 -2.49 -6.01
C LEU A 409 -3.03 -3.83 -6.30
N GLY A 410 -2.33 -4.80 -6.88
CA GLY A 410 -2.87 -6.14 -7.10
C GLY A 410 -3.14 -6.90 -5.81
N LEU A 411 -2.24 -6.83 -4.82
CA LEU A 411 -2.45 -7.45 -3.50
C LEU A 411 -3.65 -6.83 -2.76
N ILE A 412 -3.80 -5.50 -2.82
CA ILE A 412 -4.89 -4.75 -2.20
C ILE A 412 -6.24 -5.20 -2.75
N ILE A 413 -6.36 -5.43 -4.07
CA ILE A 413 -7.62 -5.80 -4.69
C ILE A 413 -7.95 -7.29 -4.49
N LEU A 414 -6.94 -8.16 -4.40
CA LEU A 414 -7.14 -9.56 -4.06
C LEU A 414 -7.81 -9.76 -2.70
N LEU A 415 -7.58 -8.87 -1.73
CA LEU A 415 -8.11 -8.97 -0.37
C LEU A 415 -9.65 -8.84 -0.28
N PRO A 416 -10.31 -7.86 -0.94
CA PRO A 416 -11.77 -7.78 -0.98
C PRO A 416 -12.41 -8.61 -2.09
N LEU A 417 -11.77 -8.78 -3.25
CA LEU A 417 -12.39 -9.39 -4.44
C LEU A 417 -11.98 -10.84 -4.70
N GLY A 418 -11.07 -11.40 -3.90
CA GLY A 418 -10.60 -12.79 -4.05
C GLY A 418 -11.73 -13.80 -3.99
N ASN A 419 -12.70 -13.62 -3.08
CA ASN A 419 -13.88 -14.49 -2.97
C ASN A 419 -14.77 -14.43 -4.22
N LEU A 420 -14.98 -13.25 -4.80
CA LEU A 420 -15.80 -13.10 -6.01
C LEU A 420 -15.12 -13.73 -7.22
N ALA A 421 -13.79 -13.73 -7.26
CA ALA A 421 -13.05 -14.45 -8.29
C ALA A 421 -13.06 -15.98 -8.04
N ALA A 422 -12.96 -16.41 -6.78
CA ALA A 422 -13.00 -17.81 -6.41
C ALA A 422 -14.34 -18.48 -6.73
N THR A 423 -15.48 -17.79 -6.55
CA THR A 423 -16.80 -18.34 -6.94
C THR A 423 -16.91 -18.61 -8.44
N VAL A 424 -16.17 -17.87 -9.27
CA VAL A 424 -16.07 -18.14 -10.72
C VAL A 424 -15.17 -19.36 -11.00
N ALA A 425 -14.18 -19.64 -10.14
CA ALA A 425 -13.33 -20.83 -10.26
C ALA A 425 -14.12 -22.14 -10.07
N ASP A 426 -15.20 -22.09 -9.29
CA ASP A 426 -16.12 -23.22 -9.07
C ASP A 426 -17.14 -23.39 -10.21
N MET A 427 -17.21 -22.45 -11.16
CA MET A 427 -18.13 -22.53 -12.29
C MET A 427 -17.69 -23.54 -13.37
N PRO A 428 -18.61 -23.99 -14.24
CA PRO A 428 -18.31 -24.92 -15.33
C PRO A 428 -17.12 -24.44 -16.18
N ARG A 429 -16.33 -25.39 -16.68
CA ARG A 429 -15.10 -25.12 -17.46
C ARG A 429 -15.34 -24.19 -18.66
N ALA A 430 -16.52 -24.25 -19.29
CA ALA A 430 -16.91 -23.38 -20.40
C ALA A 430 -16.95 -21.90 -19.99
N VAL A 431 -17.48 -21.59 -18.80
CA VAL A 431 -17.54 -20.23 -18.25
C VAL A 431 -16.13 -19.72 -17.97
N ARG A 432 -15.29 -20.53 -17.32
CA ARG A 432 -13.87 -20.18 -17.07
C ARG A 432 -13.07 -19.96 -18.36
N LEU A 433 -13.31 -20.78 -19.39
CA LEU A 433 -12.73 -20.59 -20.72
C LEU A 433 -13.20 -19.28 -21.37
N SER A 434 -14.48 -18.92 -21.25
CA SER A 434 -14.97 -17.64 -21.78
C SER A 434 -14.32 -16.43 -21.10
N VAL A 435 -14.07 -16.49 -19.77
CA VAL A 435 -13.32 -15.47 -19.04
C VAL A 435 -11.88 -15.39 -19.56
N ALA A 436 -11.21 -16.53 -19.74
CA ALA A 436 -9.85 -16.57 -20.28
C ALA A 436 -9.77 -16.02 -21.71
N ILE A 437 -10.73 -16.36 -22.57
CA ILE A 437 -10.83 -15.86 -23.95
C ILE A 437 -11.08 -14.34 -23.93
N GLY A 438 -12.03 -13.87 -23.12
CA GLY A 438 -12.31 -12.44 -22.98
C GLY A 438 -11.08 -11.66 -22.51
N LEU A 439 -10.32 -12.20 -21.56
CA LEU A 439 -9.07 -11.60 -21.09
C LEU A 439 -7.99 -11.59 -22.18
N ALA A 440 -7.87 -12.66 -22.95
CA ALA A 440 -6.92 -12.74 -24.06
C ALA A 440 -7.27 -11.71 -25.16
N VAL A 441 -8.55 -11.57 -25.51
CA VAL A 441 -9.03 -10.55 -26.45
C VAL A 441 -8.74 -9.15 -25.90
N ALA A 442 -9.01 -8.89 -24.62
CA ALA A 442 -8.70 -7.61 -23.99
C ALA A 442 -7.19 -7.32 -23.99
N ALA A 443 -6.34 -8.33 -23.77
CA ALA A 443 -4.88 -8.20 -23.83
C ALA A 443 -4.42 -7.85 -25.25
N VAL A 444 -4.94 -8.55 -26.27
CA VAL A 444 -4.63 -8.29 -27.68
C VAL A 444 -5.08 -6.89 -28.08
N LEU A 445 -6.30 -6.48 -27.71
CA LEU A 445 -6.80 -5.12 -27.96
C LEU A 445 -5.94 -4.08 -27.27
N THR A 446 -5.53 -4.32 -26.02
CA THR A 446 -4.65 -3.40 -25.29
C THR A 446 -3.28 -3.28 -25.98
N ALA A 447 -2.70 -4.40 -26.40
CA ALA A 447 -1.44 -4.42 -27.14
C ALA A 447 -1.54 -3.68 -28.48
N LEU A 448 -2.65 -3.84 -29.21
CA LEU A 448 -2.94 -3.11 -30.44
C LEU A 448 -3.04 -1.61 -30.19
N VAL A 449 -3.81 -1.18 -29.18
CA VAL A 449 -3.94 0.24 -28.82
C VAL A 449 -2.59 0.83 -28.43
N ILE A 450 -1.78 0.10 -27.65
CA ILE A 450 -0.42 0.53 -27.30
C ILE A 450 0.44 0.67 -28.55
N ALA A 451 0.42 -0.32 -29.45
CA ALA A 451 1.21 -0.31 -30.67
C ALA A 451 0.81 0.83 -31.63
N VAL A 452 -0.46 1.21 -31.67
CA VAL A 452 -0.94 2.36 -32.46
C VAL A 452 -0.55 3.68 -31.78
N ALA A 453 -0.80 3.82 -30.48
CA ALA A 453 -0.51 5.04 -29.71
C ALA A 453 0.99 5.35 -29.63
N ASP A 454 1.86 4.34 -29.73
CA ASP A 454 3.31 4.53 -29.77
C ASP A 454 3.88 4.78 -31.17
N ARG A 455 3.07 4.65 -32.22
CA ARG A 455 3.43 4.97 -33.61
C ARG A 455 3.08 6.39 -34.05
N GLU A 456 2.22 7.10 -33.32
CA GLU A 456 1.88 8.49 -33.66
C GLU A 456 3.13 9.38 -33.54
N PRO A 457 3.53 10.10 -34.61
CA PRO A 457 4.68 11.00 -34.55
C PRO A 457 4.38 12.12 -33.55
N LYS A 458 5.38 12.44 -32.72
CA LYS A 458 5.33 13.57 -31.78
C LYS A 458 5.02 14.85 -32.58
N ALA A 459 3.82 15.39 -32.41
CA ALA A 459 3.46 16.72 -32.89
C ALA A 459 4.12 17.80 -32.02
#